data_AF-A0AAW4Z3Q1-F1
#
_entry.id   AF-A0AAW4Z3Q1-F1
#
_cell.length_a   1.000
_cell.length_b   1.000
_cell.length_c   1.000
_cell.angle_alpha   90.00
_cell.angle_beta   90.00
_cell.angle_gamma   90.00
#
_symmetry.space_group_name_H-M   'P 1'
#
loop_
_entity.id
_entity.type
_entity.pdbx_description
1 polymer ?
#
loop_
_entity_poly.entity_id
_entity_poly.type
_entity_poly.pdbx_seq_one_letter_code
_entity_poly.pdbx_strand_id
1 'polypeptide(L)'
;MDYDPLTVIPGLWDRPNYRDEALTSLENAFADTGAKQIIIMDPYLEPWAIQKTIELFAKRMGREIIFLTRLKNAEKGDKEELERKTKEAQLETIRKGIFKDFSIRKTRFEFHDRYIVSREGKGDDLYLLVNTSLGTIYKKFSGTLRITNRSYRRQVDAFIIKAIEQSEVW
;
A
#
# COMPACT_ATOMS: atom_id res chain seq x y z
N MET A 1 -0.37 -27.33 -14.38
CA MET A 1 0.65 -26.49 -15.03
C MET A 1 0.25 -25.04 -14.78
N ASP A 2 0.80 -24.40 -13.76
CA ASP A 2 0.42 -23.03 -13.32
C ASP A 2 1.38 -21.99 -13.91
N TYR A 3 1.45 -21.88 -15.24
CA TYR A 3 2.22 -20.82 -15.89
C TYR A 3 1.26 -19.72 -16.38
N ASP A 4 1.00 -18.75 -15.50
CA ASP A 4 0.39 -17.47 -15.91
C ASP A 4 1.53 -16.46 -16.19
N PRO A 5 1.57 -15.79 -17.35
CA PRO A 5 2.61 -14.80 -17.60
C PRO A 5 2.50 -13.65 -16.60
N LEU A 6 3.63 -13.24 -16.02
CA LEU A 6 3.71 -12.00 -15.25
C LEU A 6 3.42 -10.82 -16.18
N THR A 7 2.26 -10.20 -16.02
CA THR A 7 1.89 -9.01 -16.79
C THR A 7 2.40 -7.77 -16.08
N VAL A 8 3.57 -7.30 -16.48
CA VAL A 8 4.10 -6.02 -16.04
C VAL A 8 3.15 -4.92 -16.54
N ILE A 9 2.64 -4.06 -15.66
CA ILE A 9 2.15 -2.75 -16.11
C ILE A 9 3.42 -1.98 -16.50
N PRO A 10 3.62 -1.62 -17.78
CA PRO A 10 4.81 -0.90 -18.17
C PRO A 10 4.81 0.46 -17.47
N GLY A 11 5.70 0.63 -16.50
CA GLY A 11 6.16 1.94 -16.08
C GLY A 11 7.18 2.43 -17.11
N LEU A 12 6.72 2.85 -18.28
CA LEU A 12 7.60 3.35 -19.32
C LEU A 12 7.21 4.78 -19.71
N TRP A 13 8.28 5.56 -19.92
CA TRP A 13 8.40 6.82 -20.66
C TRP A 13 8.39 8.10 -19.83
N ASP A 14 9.57 8.73 -19.80
CA ASP A 14 9.83 10.13 -19.49
C ASP A 14 9.04 11.02 -20.45
N ARG A 15 7.80 11.37 -20.07
CA ARG A 15 6.96 12.33 -20.78
C ARG A 15 6.33 13.29 -19.78
N PRO A 16 6.27 14.59 -20.10
CA PRO A 16 5.51 15.54 -19.28
C PRO A 16 4.03 15.09 -19.23
N ASN A 17 3.43 15.12 -18.02
CA ASN A 17 2.08 14.66 -17.65
C ASN A 17 1.89 13.17 -17.28
N TYR A 18 2.91 12.31 -17.41
CA TYR A 18 2.78 10.89 -17.09
C TYR A 18 2.40 10.59 -15.63
N ARG A 19 2.79 11.46 -14.69
CA ARG A 19 2.52 11.27 -13.26
C ARG A 19 1.01 11.26 -12.97
N ASP A 20 0.28 12.24 -13.49
CA ASP A 20 -1.16 12.36 -13.22
C ASP A 20 -1.95 11.25 -13.92
N GLU A 21 -1.51 10.85 -15.13
CA GLU A 21 -2.06 9.70 -15.83
C GLU A 21 -1.81 8.38 -15.09
N ALA A 22 -0.60 8.18 -14.55
CA ALA A 22 -0.26 6.97 -13.81
C ALA A 22 -1.01 6.89 -12.47
N LEU A 23 -1.15 8.02 -11.76
CA LEU A 23 -1.98 8.10 -10.56
C LEU A 23 -3.45 7.84 -10.87
N THR A 24 -3.98 8.43 -11.95
CA THR A 24 -5.36 8.18 -12.41
C THR A 24 -5.56 6.72 -12.79
N SER A 25 -4.59 6.10 -13.48
CA SER A 25 -4.60 4.68 -13.84
C SER A 25 -4.58 3.78 -12.61
N LEU A 26 -3.77 4.12 -11.61
CA LEU A 26 -3.73 3.43 -10.32
C LEU A 26 -5.08 3.54 -9.60
N GLU A 27 -5.63 4.74 -9.50
CA GLU A 27 -6.95 4.99 -8.91
C GLU A 27 -8.04 4.18 -9.61
N ASN A 28 -8.05 4.17 -10.94
CA ASN A 28 -8.98 3.41 -11.77
C ASN A 28 -8.82 1.90 -11.55
N ALA A 29 -7.61 1.38 -11.53
CA ALA A 29 -7.35 -0.04 -11.28
C ALA A 29 -7.90 -0.50 -9.92
N PHE A 30 -7.74 0.31 -8.87
CA PHE A 30 -8.35 0.02 -7.56
C PHE A 30 -9.87 0.22 -7.55
N ALA A 31 -10.37 1.22 -8.28
CA ALA A 31 -11.79 1.45 -8.47
C ALA A 31 -12.49 0.24 -9.12
N ASP A 32 -11.88 -0.35 -10.14
CA ASP A 32 -12.44 -1.47 -10.90
C ASP A 32 -12.55 -2.75 -10.08
N THR A 33 -11.66 -2.95 -9.10
CA THR A 33 -11.73 -4.11 -8.20
C THR A 33 -12.98 -4.10 -7.32
N GLY A 34 -13.55 -2.91 -7.03
CA GLY A 34 -14.59 -2.75 -6.02
C GLY A 34 -14.15 -3.17 -4.62
N ALA A 35 -12.84 -3.22 -4.35
CA ALA A 35 -12.28 -3.73 -3.10
C ALA A 35 -12.78 -2.99 -1.87
N LYS A 36 -13.11 -3.77 -0.84
CA LYS A 36 -13.50 -3.29 0.49
C LYS A 36 -12.31 -3.20 1.43
N GLN A 37 -11.25 -3.97 1.19
CA GLN A 37 -10.04 -3.93 2.01
C GLN A 37 -8.83 -3.66 1.13
N ILE A 38 -7.95 -2.77 1.58
CA ILE A 38 -6.65 -2.47 0.96
C ILE A 38 -5.56 -2.74 2.00
N ILE A 39 -4.64 -3.62 1.66
CA ILE A 39 -3.47 -3.94 2.47
C ILE A 39 -2.25 -3.30 1.83
N ILE A 40 -1.53 -2.50 2.61
CA ILE A 40 -0.31 -1.81 2.19
C ILE A 40 0.84 -2.31 3.05
N MET A 41 1.86 -2.90 2.41
CA MET A 41 3.12 -3.26 3.04
C MET A 41 4.17 -2.20 2.72
N ASP A 42 4.63 -1.46 3.73
CA ASP A 42 5.76 -0.54 3.60
C ASP A 42 6.65 -0.64 4.85
N PRO A 43 7.88 -1.16 4.75
CA PRO A 43 8.73 -1.34 5.92
C PRO A 43 9.16 -0.02 6.57
N TYR A 44 9.03 1.09 5.84
CA TYR A 44 9.52 2.41 6.23
C TYR A 44 8.40 3.45 6.16
N LEU A 45 7.25 3.16 6.79
CA LEU A 45 6.08 4.02 6.73
C LEU A 45 6.39 5.42 7.27
N GLU A 46 6.07 6.43 6.46
CA GLU A 46 6.21 7.85 6.79
C GLU A 46 4.83 8.51 6.89
N PRO A 47 4.65 9.55 7.72
CA PRO A 47 3.36 10.22 7.92
C PRO A 47 2.69 10.67 6.62
N TRP A 48 3.46 11.15 5.64
CA TRP A 48 2.91 11.59 4.36
C TRP A 48 2.34 10.44 3.52
N ALA A 49 2.77 9.19 3.72
CA ALA A 49 2.20 8.04 3.03
C ALA A 49 0.75 7.79 3.45
N ILE A 50 0.38 8.14 4.69
CA ILE A 50 -1.00 8.14 5.18
C ILE A 50 -1.81 9.16 4.39
N GLN A 51 -1.31 10.40 4.24
CA GLN A 51 -1.98 11.42 3.44
C GLN A 51 -2.18 10.98 1.99
N LYS A 52 -1.19 10.34 1.37
CA LYS A 52 -1.32 9.81 0.01
C LYS A 52 -2.32 8.67 -0.11
N THR A 53 -2.44 7.86 0.92
CA THR A 53 -3.45 6.80 1.00
C THR A 53 -4.86 7.38 1.10
N ILE A 54 -5.04 8.48 1.84
CA ILE A 54 -6.28 9.25 1.81
C ILE A 54 -6.56 9.74 0.39
N GLU A 55 -5.60 10.40 -0.27
CA GLU A 55 -5.79 10.90 -1.64
C GLU A 55 -6.22 9.80 -2.63
N LEU A 56 -5.60 8.61 -2.58
CA LEU A 56 -5.93 7.48 -3.46
C LEU A 56 -7.29 6.86 -3.16
N PHE A 57 -7.59 6.64 -1.88
CA PHE A 57 -8.65 5.69 -1.51
C PHE A 57 -9.88 6.35 -0.87
N ALA A 58 -9.80 7.61 -0.41
CA ALA A 58 -10.90 8.31 0.27
C ALA A 58 -12.10 8.61 -0.63
N LYS A 59 -11.91 8.67 -1.95
CA LYS A 59 -12.99 8.97 -2.91
C LYS A 59 -14.12 7.92 -2.89
N ARG A 60 -13.93 6.76 -2.26
CA ARG A 60 -14.93 5.70 -2.15
C ARG A 60 -15.16 5.30 -0.71
N MET A 61 -16.40 5.46 -0.25
CA MET A 61 -16.78 5.13 1.12
C MET A 61 -16.73 3.62 1.40
N GLY A 62 -16.50 3.27 2.66
CA GLY A 62 -16.66 1.91 3.15
C GLY A 62 -15.42 1.01 3.04
N ARG A 63 -14.26 1.57 2.69
CA ARG A 63 -13.00 0.81 2.63
C ARG A 63 -12.34 0.67 3.99
N GLU A 64 -11.71 -0.48 4.20
CA GLU A 64 -10.79 -0.78 5.29
C GLU A 64 -9.36 -0.67 4.77
N ILE A 65 -8.51 0.05 5.48
CA ILE A 65 -7.10 0.22 5.15
C ILE A 65 -6.25 -0.41 6.25
N ILE A 66 -5.34 -1.30 5.87
CA ILE A 66 -4.37 -1.92 6.76
C ILE A 66 -2.96 -1.61 6.27
N PHE A 67 -2.17 -0.93 7.10
CA PHE A 67 -0.74 -0.80 6.91
C PHE A 67 0.02 -1.87 7.68
N LEU A 68 0.93 -2.58 7.03
CA LEU A 68 1.92 -3.44 7.64
C LEU A 68 3.29 -2.76 7.53
N THR A 69 3.93 -2.47 8.66
CA THR A 69 5.19 -1.72 8.68
C THR A 69 6.16 -2.18 9.76
N ARG A 70 7.44 -1.88 9.57
CA ARG A 70 8.51 -2.08 10.57
C ARG A 70 8.91 -0.80 11.29
N LEU A 71 8.56 0.38 10.75
CA LEU A 71 9.05 1.69 11.21
C LEU A 71 10.59 1.71 11.38
N LYS A 72 11.31 1.09 10.43
CA LYS A 72 12.75 0.78 10.57
C LYS A 72 13.68 1.99 10.33
N ASN A 73 13.15 3.20 10.10
CA ASN A 73 13.85 4.25 9.33
C ASN A 73 14.23 5.53 10.08
N ALA A 74 14.59 5.46 11.36
CA ALA A 74 15.08 6.66 12.02
C ALA A 74 16.22 6.36 12.98
N GLU A 75 17.22 7.24 12.96
CA GLU A 75 18.18 7.38 14.05
C GLU A 75 17.41 7.58 15.36
N LYS A 76 17.99 7.19 16.51
CA LYS A 76 17.27 7.07 17.79
C LYS A 76 16.41 8.30 18.15
N GLY A 77 16.85 9.53 17.80
CA GLY A 77 16.12 10.78 18.05
C GLY A 77 14.99 11.08 17.05
N ASP A 78 15.16 10.73 15.77
CA ASP A 78 14.13 10.93 14.74
C ASP A 78 12.99 9.91 14.84
N LYS A 79 13.23 8.78 15.51
CA LYS A 79 12.30 7.66 15.56
C LYS A 79 11.05 7.96 16.37
N GLU A 80 11.24 8.54 17.56
CA GLU A 80 10.13 8.90 18.44
C GLU A 80 9.22 9.95 17.79
N GLU A 81 9.84 10.94 17.13
CA GLU A 81 9.11 11.99 16.41
C GLU A 81 8.38 11.46 15.17
N LEU A 82 9.01 10.57 14.41
CA LEU A 82 8.38 9.88 13.28
C LEU A 82 7.18 9.03 13.74
N GLU A 83 7.36 8.27 14.81
CA GLU A 83 6.29 7.47 15.41
C GLU A 83 5.15 8.37 15.89
N ARG A 84 5.44 9.45 16.62
CA ARG A 84 4.43 10.41 17.09
C ARG A 84 3.63 11.00 15.92
N LYS A 85 4.29 11.52 14.89
CA LYS A 85 3.63 12.09 13.69
C LYS A 85 2.79 11.07 12.94
N THR A 86 3.27 9.83 12.83
CA THR A 86 2.54 8.75 12.15
C THR A 86 1.27 8.40 12.92
N LYS A 87 1.35 8.33 14.25
CA LYS A 87 0.20 8.06 15.12
C LYS A 87 -0.82 9.21 15.11
N GLU A 88 -0.35 10.45 15.08
CA GLU A 88 -1.22 11.63 14.94
C GLU A 88 -2.00 11.60 13.62
N ALA A 89 -1.31 11.32 12.50
CA ALA A 89 -1.96 11.20 11.19
C ALA A 89 -2.96 10.02 11.14
N GLN A 90 -2.65 8.89 11.77
CA GLN A 90 -3.59 7.77 11.92
C GLN A 90 -4.85 8.19 12.69
N LEU A 91 -4.69 8.80 13.86
CA LEU A 91 -5.81 9.25 14.69
C LEU A 91 -6.67 10.30 13.99
N GLU A 92 -6.04 11.24 13.26
CA GLU A 92 -6.76 12.23 12.46
C GLU A 92 -7.59 11.57 11.36
N THR A 93 -7.02 10.56 10.68
CA THR A 93 -7.71 9.80 9.63
C THR A 93 -8.94 9.08 10.17
N ILE A 94 -8.80 8.42 11.33
CA ILE A 94 -9.90 7.73 12.02
C ILE A 94 -10.99 8.74 12.44
N ARG A 95 -10.61 9.87 13.04
CA ARG A 95 -11.54 10.91 13.49
C ARG A 95 -12.36 11.51 12.34
N LYS A 96 -11.77 11.67 11.16
CA LYS A 96 -12.47 12.17 9.98
C LYS A 96 -13.48 11.17 9.41
N GLY A 97 -13.46 9.90 9.84
CA GLY A 97 -14.39 8.87 9.36
C GLY A 97 -14.29 8.60 7.85
N ILE A 98 -13.11 8.84 7.27
CA ILE A 98 -12.87 8.72 5.82
C ILE A 98 -13.02 7.25 5.38
N PHE A 99 -12.53 6.34 6.21
CA PHE A 99 -12.53 4.91 5.98
C PHE A 99 -13.45 4.23 6.99
N LYS A 100 -13.97 3.04 6.62
CA LYS A 100 -14.71 2.18 7.55
C LYS A 100 -13.82 1.76 8.71
N ASP A 101 -12.57 1.42 8.39
CA ASP A 101 -11.51 1.15 9.36
C ASP A 101 -10.15 1.56 8.79
N PHE A 102 -9.24 1.97 9.66
CA PHE A 102 -7.89 2.38 9.32
C PHE A 102 -6.93 1.93 10.42
N SER A 103 -6.10 0.94 10.12
CA SER A 103 -5.16 0.38 11.08
C SER A 103 -3.73 0.40 10.58
N ILE A 104 -2.80 0.70 11.49
CA ILE A 104 -1.37 0.52 11.30
C ILE A 104 -0.95 -0.63 12.21
N ARG A 105 -0.35 -1.66 11.63
CA ARG A 105 0.17 -2.82 12.36
C ARG A 105 1.68 -2.84 12.26
N LYS A 106 2.34 -2.79 13.42
CA LYS A 106 3.79 -2.88 13.53
C LYS A 106 4.17 -4.36 13.58
N THR A 107 4.91 -4.83 12.58
CA THR A 107 5.31 -6.24 12.47
C THR A 107 6.78 -6.45 12.76
N ARG A 108 7.11 -7.58 13.39
CA ARG A 108 8.49 -8.05 13.59
C ARG A 108 9.02 -8.81 12.37
N PHE A 109 8.15 -9.16 11.44
CA PHE A 109 8.51 -9.87 10.22
C PHE A 109 9.48 -9.04 9.38
N GLU A 110 10.54 -9.68 8.90
CA GLU A 110 11.57 -9.00 8.11
C GLU A 110 11.18 -8.92 6.64
N PHE A 111 11.02 -7.69 6.15
CA PHE A 111 10.77 -7.44 4.74
C PHE A 111 11.36 -6.11 4.28
N HIS A 112 11.61 -6.03 2.98
CA HIS A 112 12.04 -4.83 2.25
C HIS A 112 11.14 -4.52 1.04
N ASP A 113 10.50 -5.56 0.48
CA ASP A 113 9.52 -5.43 -0.60
C ASP A 113 8.31 -4.61 -0.16
N ARG A 114 7.68 -3.93 -1.12
CA ARG A 114 6.48 -3.15 -0.86
C ARG A 114 5.36 -3.63 -1.75
N TYR A 115 4.23 -3.93 -1.12
CA TYR A 115 3.06 -4.45 -1.80
C TYR A 115 1.85 -3.58 -1.50
N ILE A 116 0.98 -3.43 -2.50
CA ILE A 116 -0.38 -2.93 -2.30
C ILE A 116 -1.32 -3.98 -2.86
N VAL A 117 -2.20 -4.49 -2.02
CA VAL A 117 -3.13 -5.55 -2.37
C VAL A 117 -4.56 -5.10 -2.09
N SER A 118 -5.43 -5.29 -3.07
CA SER A 118 -6.87 -5.10 -2.90
C SER A 118 -7.56 -6.43 -2.63
N ARG A 119 -8.54 -6.42 -1.73
CA ARG A 119 -9.27 -7.59 -1.24
C ARG A 119 -10.77 -7.33 -1.14
N GLU A 120 -11.51 -8.43 -1.07
CA GLU A 120 -12.94 -8.44 -0.78
C GLU A 120 -13.76 -7.58 -1.77
N GLY A 121 -13.31 -7.57 -3.02
CA GLY A 121 -13.96 -6.86 -4.13
C GLY A 121 -15.06 -7.68 -4.80
N LYS A 122 -15.72 -7.05 -5.78
CA LYS A 122 -16.59 -7.76 -6.73
C LYS A 122 -15.80 -8.33 -7.91
N GLY A 123 -14.63 -7.75 -8.20
CA GLY A 123 -13.71 -8.22 -9.24
C GLY A 123 -12.49 -8.93 -8.65
N ASP A 124 -11.55 -9.29 -9.51
CA ASP A 124 -10.27 -9.90 -9.11
C ASP A 124 -9.46 -8.96 -8.21
N ASP A 125 -8.88 -9.52 -7.16
CA ASP A 125 -7.89 -8.86 -6.31
C ASP A 125 -6.75 -8.27 -7.16
N LEU A 126 -6.40 -7.02 -6.88
CA LEU A 126 -5.27 -6.33 -7.49
C LEU A 126 -4.04 -6.49 -6.61
N TYR A 127 -2.93 -6.91 -7.22
CA TYR A 127 -1.64 -7.05 -6.55
C TYR A 127 -0.63 -6.16 -7.25
N LEU A 128 0.00 -5.27 -6.49
CA LEU A 128 1.04 -4.39 -6.97
C LEU A 128 2.31 -4.60 -6.16
N LEU A 129 3.43 -4.83 -6.84
CA LEU A 129 4.76 -4.67 -6.29
C LEU A 129 5.23 -3.24 -6.58
N VAL A 130 5.74 -2.56 -5.56
CA VAL A 130 6.17 -1.17 -5.66
C VAL A 130 7.66 -1.07 -5.33
N ASN A 131 8.44 -0.46 -6.23
CA ASN A 131 9.89 -0.34 -6.03
C ASN A 131 10.31 0.75 -5.03
N THR A 132 9.36 1.55 -4.51
CA THR A 132 9.64 2.67 -3.59
C THR A 132 8.51 2.88 -2.58
N SER A 133 8.72 3.73 -1.57
CA SER A 133 7.66 4.05 -0.60
C SER A 133 6.46 4.71 -1.28
N LEU A 134 5.26 4.51 -0.75
CA LEU A 134 4.04 5.14 -1.31
C LEU A 134 4.21 6.65 -1.50
N GLY A 135 4.86 7.33 -0.55
CA GLY A 135 5.16 8.75 -0.66
C GLY A 135 6.12 9.12 -1.79
N THR A 136 7.08 8.24 -2.11
CA THR A 136 8.04 8.47 -3.20
C THR A 136 7.40 8.23 -4.56
N ILE A 137 6.45 7.29 -4.71
CA ILE A 137 5.66 7.12 -5.95
C ILE A 137 5.06 8.47 -6.38
N TYR A 138 4.59 9.26 -5.40
CA TYR A 138 4.03 10.58 -5.64
C TYR A 138 5.06 11.65 -5.94
N LYS A 139 6.27 11.60 -5.37
CA LYS A 139 7.29 12.66 -5.57
C LYS A 139 8.11 12.46 -6.84
N LYS A 140 8.49 11.21 -7.12
CA LYS A 140 9.32 10.79 -8.24
C LYS A 140 8.78 9.43 -8.67
N PHE A 141 7.90 9.40 -9.67
CA PHE A 141 7.22 8.18 -10.08
C PHE A 141 8.23 7.05 -10.27
N SER A 142 8.01 5.94 -9.55
CA SER A 142 8.86 4.75 -9.59
C SER A 142 8.10 3.57 -10.19
N GLY A 143 8.81 2.59 -10.74
CA GLY A 143 8.19 1.38 -11.26
C GLY A 143 7.21 0.71 -10.29
N THR A 144 5.98 0.50 -10.76
CA THR A 144 4.96 -0.31 -10.11
C THR A 144 4.61 -1.47 -11.04
N LEU A 145 4.65 -2.69 -10.52
CA LEU A 145 4.41 -3.90 -11.30
C LEU A 145 3.12 -4.58 -10.82
N ARG A 146 2.16 -4.78 -11.72
CA ARG A 146 0.99 -5.61 -11.43
C ARG A 146 1.37 -7.08 -11.46
N ILE A 147 0.94 -7.82 -10.45
CA ILE A 147 1.14 -9.26 -10.38
C ILE A 147 -0.15 -9.92 -10.85
N THR A 148 -0.09 -10.56 -12.01
CA THR A 148 -1.21 -11.35 -12.58
C THR A 148 -1.02 -12.85 -12.38
N ASN A 149 0.22 -13.33 -12.23
CA ASN A 149 0.53 -14.73 -12.01
C ASN A 149 -0.07 -15.24 -10.69
N ARG A 150 -0.95 -16.25 -10.77
CA ARG A 150 -1.62 -16.83 -9.60
C ARG A 150 -0.66 -17.43 -8.58
N SER A 151 0.40 -18.09 -9.03
CA SER A 151 1.39 -18.69 -8.13
C SER A 151 2.11 -17.62 -7.30
N TYR A 152 2.51 -16.51 -7.93
CA TYR A 152 3.15 -15.41 -7.23
C TYR A 152 2.17 -14.70 -6.29
N ARG A 153 0.91 -14.50 -6.70
CA ARG A 153 -0.14 -13.99 -5.79
C ARG A 153 -0.25 -14.83 -4.53
N ARG A 154 -0.31 -16.16 -4.64
CA ARG A 154 -0.34 -17.06 -3.46
C ARG A 154 0.89 -16.89 -2.55
N GLN A 155 2.06 -16.61 -3.10
CA GLN A 155 3.26 -16.35 -2.29
C GLN A 155 3.17 -14.99 -1.58
N VAL A 156 2.69 -13.95 -2.26
CA VAL A 156 2.43 -12.64 -1.65
C VAL A 156 1.39 -12.78 -0.53
N ASP A 157 0.37 -13.60 -0.71
CA ASP A 157 -0.65 -13.87 0.32
C ASP A 157 -0.04 -14.53 1.56
N ALA A 158 0.72 -15.61 1.36
CA ALA A 158 1.41 -16.28 2.44
C ALA A 158 2.38 -15.35 3.17
N PHE A 159 3.02 -14.43 2.44
CA PHE A 159 3.91 -13.41 3.00
C PHE A 159 3.15 -12.39 3.85
N ILE A 160 2.04 -11.85 3.34
CA ILE A 160 1.15 -10.92 4.05
C ILE A 160 0.60 -11.57 5.32
N ILE A 161 0.12 -12.81 5.24
CA ILE A 161 -0.42 -13.56 6.39
C ILE A 161 0.63 -13.68 7.49
N LYS A 162 1.84 -14.13 7.15
CA LYS A 162 2.95 -14.21 8.12
C LYS A 162 3.30 -12.87 8.75
N ALA A 163 3.28 -11.79 7.95
CA ALA A 163 3.52 -10.45 8.45
C ALA A 163 2.43 -9.99 9.43
N ILE A 164 1.17 -10.32 9.16
CA ILE A 164 0.02 -10.04 10.05
C ILE A 164 0.10 -10.82 11.35
N GLU A 165 0.41 -12.12 11.29
CA GLU A 165 0.53 -12.99 12.48
C GLU A 165 1.61 -12.50 13.46
N GLN A 166 2.65 -11.85 12.93
CA GLN A 166 3.75 -11.27 13.72
C GLN A 166 3.58 -9.76 13.96
N SER A 167 2.35 -9.25 13.78
CA SER A 167 2.04 -7.84 13.94
C SER A 167 1.16 -7.57 15.16
N GLU A 168 1.39 -6.42 15.76
CA GLU A 168 0.55 -5.85 16.79
C GLU A 168 -0.14 -4.61 16.21
N VAL A 169 -1.43 -4.43 16.52
CA VAL A 169 -2.14 -3.19 16.17
C VAL A 169 -1.58 -2.07 17.05
N TRP A 170 -1.16 -0.98 16.42
CA TRP A 170 -0.38 0.08 17.04
C TRP A 170 -1.18 1.38 17.28
#